data_AF-A0A8J7LDC3-F1
#
_entry.id   AF-A0A8J7LDC3-F1
#
_cell.length_a   1.000
_cell.length_b   1.000
_cell.length_c   1.000
_cell.angle_alpha   90.00
_cell.angle_beta   90.00
_cell.angle_gamma   90.00
#
_symmetry.space_group_name_H-M   'P 1'
#
loop_
_entity.id
_entity.type
_entity.pdbx_description
1 polymer ?
#
loop_
_entity_poly.entity_id
_entity_poly.type
_entity_poly.pdbx_seq_one_letter_code
_entity_poly.pdbx_strand_id
1 'polypeptide(L)'
;MKICLFDPGLENNSGTPSANLGDLIIQEAVDREIKSLFGDFELIRIATHTFPDQKHIDIARKSPLILVGGTNLLHWRMKEYRQWAILLKQKIQINRAVLFGVGWRKYEELSPDFYTKISLKAVLSNRLFHSVRDNYTRTQLQNAGIKNVINTGCPTMWPIKDIKSHEIPQEKAGNVLIMFTDYSKEPDLDKKLLELALSKYKKIFIWPQGRGDLDYICSLLSVTGLSAILLNNNAINNITNLISDTNFSVIILEHSIDAFKNFLISQVQFDYIGTRLHGGIKCLLSKKRSLIIAIDNRAKEIGRETRLPTVSRSDLDYMSKWIDGPSTTNITLDINPINTWKSQFKQFIN
;
A
#
# COMPACT_ATOMS: atom_id res chain seq x y z
N MET A 1 19.09 -9.77 17.78
CA MET A 1 19.48 -10.44 16.51
C MET A 1 19.61 -9.42 15.38
N LYS A 2 20.46 -9.64 14.37
CA LYS A 2 20.53 -8.81 13.15
C LYS A 2 19.55 -9.28 12.07
N ILE A 3 18.72 -8.38 11.54
CA ILE A 3 17.78 -8.63 10.46
C ILE A 3 18.13 -7.72 9.29
N CYS A 4 18.31 -8.30 8.11
CA CYS A 4 18.43 -7.56 6.86
C CYS A 4 17.05 -7.48 6.20
N LEU A 5 16.57 -6.28 5.90
CA LEU A 5 15.31 -6.04 5.20
C LEU A 5 15.59 -5.37 3.85
N PHE A 6 15.19 -6.02 2.76
CA PHE A 6 15.03 -5.34 1.48
C PHE A 6 13.72 -4.53 1.53
N ASP A 7 13.85 -3.22 1.44
CA ASP A 7 12.78 -2.27 1.78
C ASP A 7 12.38 -1.40 0.58
N PRO A 8 11.12 -1.48 0.11
CA PRO A 8 10.59 -0.60 -0.93
C PRO A 8 10.27 0.82 -0.43
N GLY A 9 10.20 1.03 0.87
CA GLY A 9 10.05 2.37 1.46
C GLY A 9 11.31 3.22 1.35
N LEU A 10 12.43 2.64 0.89
CA LEU A 10 13.65 3.37 0.58
C LEU A 10 13.81 3.58 -0.92
N GLU A 11 14.01 4.83 -1.31
CA GLU A 11 14.33 5.25 -2.68
C GLU A 11 15.73 4.78 -3.10
N ASN A 12 16.67 4.81 -2.16
CA ASN A 12 18.07 4.45 -2.38
C ASN A 12 18.74 3.93 -1.10
N ASN A 13 19.95 3.37 -1.26
CA ASN A 13 20.74 2.82 -0.15
C ASN A 13 21.35 3.87 0.80
N SER A 14 21.15 5.17 0.54
CA SER A 14 21.53 6.25 1.47
C SER A 14 20.45 6.55 2.51
N GLY A 15 19.32 5.83 2.47
CA GLY A 15 18.22 5.99 3.43
C GLY A 15 17.18 7.04 3.03
N THR A 16 17.22 7.57 1.81
CA THR A 16 16.19 8.49 1.32
C THR A 16 14.83 7.77 1.26
N PRO A 17 13.76 8.31 1.85
CA PRO A 17 12.43 7.73 1.77
C PRO A 17 11.89 7.70 0.33
N SER A 18 11.07 6.69 0.02
CA SER A 18 10.37 6.58 -1.27
C SER A 18 9.44 7.79 -1.47
N ALA A 19 9.50 8.37 -2.67
CA ALA A 19 8.57 9.43 -3.07
C ALA A 19 7.17 8.89 -3.47
N ASN A 20 6.93 7.58 -3.38
CA ASN A 20 5.58 7.03 -3.35
C ASN A 20 5.22 6.73 -1.90
N LEU A 21 4.44 7.62 -1.29
CA LEU A 21 4.12 7.58 0.15
C LEU A 21 3.36 6.31 0.56
N GLY A 22 2.78 5.57 -0.40
CA GLY A 22 2.17 4.27 -0.14
C GLY A 22 3.19 3.20 0.25
N ASP A 23 4.41 3.26 -0.28
CA ASP A 23 5.48 2.34 0.12
C ASP A 23 5.91 2.61 1.56
N LEU A 24 5.84 3.86 2.03
CA LEU A 24 6.05 4.21 3.44
C LEU A 24 4.95 3.67 4.36
N ILE A 25 3.69 3.66 3.91
CA ILE A 25 2.59 3.02 4.65
C ILE A 25 2.84 1.51 4.80
N ILE A 26 3.36 0.86 3.76
CA ILE A 26 3.68 -0.57 3.82
C ILE A 26 4.91 -0.81 4.70
N GLN A 27 5.95 0.02 4.58
CA GLN A 27 7.14 -0.02 5.44
C GLN A 27 6.75 0.06 6.92
N GLU A 28 5.90 1.02 7.30
CA GLU A 28 5.40 1.16 8.69
C GLU A 28 4.68 -0.12 9.16
N ALA A 29 3.90 -0.76 8.29
CA ALA A 29 3.25 -2.02 8.61
C ALA A 29 4.25 -3.16 8.77
N VAL A 30 5.25 -3.28 7.89
CA VAL A 30 6.32 -4.29 8.00
C VAL A 30 7.11 -4.09 9.30
N ASP A 31 7.47 -2.85 9.63
CA ASP A 31 8.21 -2.50 10.84
C ASP A 31 7.44 -2.87 12.12
N ARG A 32 6.14 -2.57 12.16
CA ARG A 32 5.25 -2.96 13.27
C ARG A 32 5.30 -4.46 13.51
N GLU A 33 5.21 -5.26 12.46
CA GLU A 33 5.18 -6.72 12.56
C GLU A 33 6.55 -7.31 12.89
N ILE A 34 7.65 -6.78 12.34
CA ILE A 34 9.01 -7.18 12.73
C ILE A 34 9.22 -6.91 14.21
N LYS A 35 8.84 -5.72 14.69
CA LYS A 35 8.93 -5.37 16.11
C LYS A 35 8.11 -6.29 17.00
N SER A 36 6.89 -6.60 16.59
CA SER A 36 6.02 -7.54 17.30
C SER A 36 6.59 -8.96 17.35
N LEU A 37 7.31 -9.39 16.31
CA LEU A 37 7.88 -10.74 16.22
C LEU A 37 9.17 -10.88 17.03
N PHE A 38 10.10 -9.95 16.89
CA PHE A 38 11.48 -10.17 17.32
C PHE A 38 11.90 -9.40 18.58
N GLY A 39 11.08 -8.46 19.08
CA GLY A 39 11.43 -7.65 20.25
C GLY A 39 12.68 -6.81 20.01
N ASP A 40 13.83 -7.24 20.55
CA ASP A 40 15.12 -6.57 20.38
C ASP A 40 15.91 -7.10 19.17
N PHE A 41 16.09 -6.23 18.19
CA PHE A 41 16.81 -6.54 16.95
C PHE A 41 17.59 -5.32 16.43
N GLU A 42 18.63 -5.60 15.67
CA GLU A 42 19.31 -4.63 14.82
C GLU A 42 18.75 -4.79 13.41
N LEU A 43 18.05 -3.77 12.91
CA LEU A 43 17.48 -3.78 11.56
C LEU A 43 18.40 -3.03 10.61
N ILE A 44 18.81 -3.70 9.54
CA ILE A 44 19.55 -3.09 8.45
C ILE A 44 18.67 -3.11 7.21
N ARG A 45 18.55 -1.97 6.54
CA ARG A 45 17.72 -1.82 5.35
C ARG A 45 18.58 -1.71 4.10
N ILE A 46 18.10 -2.31 3.02
CA ILE A 46 18.66 -2.18 1.67
C ILE A 46 17.50 -1.81 0.76
N ALA A 47 17.62 -0.72 0.01
CA ALA A 47 16.57 -0.29 -0.90
C ALA A 47 16.33 -1.32 -2.00
N THR A 48 15.07 -1.59 -2.34
CA THR A 48 14.76 -2.49 -3.46
C THR A 48 14.95 -1.82 -4.80
N HIS A 49 14.86 -0.49 -4.88
CA HIS A 49 14.86 0.27 -6.14
C HIS A 49 16.26 0.55 -6.70
N THR A 50 17.31 0.36 -5.90
CA THR A 50 18.71 0.62 -6.31
C THR A 50 19.60 -0.58 -6.10
N PHE A 51 20.59 -0.76 -6.98
CA PHE A 51 21.55 -1.85 -6.84
C PHE A 51 22.38 -1.71 -5.55
N PRO A 52 22.41 -2.73 -4.67
CA PRO A 52 23.32 -2.75 -3.54
C PRO A 52 24.77 -2.93 -4.02
N ASP A 53 25.70 -2.29 -3.32
CA ASP A 53 27.14 -2.58 -3.47
C ASP A 53 27.53 -3.88 -2.74
N GLN A 54 28.81 -4.26 -2.82
CA GLN A 54 29.28 -5.49 -2.17
C GLN A 54 29.18 -5.45 -0.63
N LYS A 55 29.30 -4.28 0.00
CA LYS A 55 29.18 -4.15 1.46
C LYS A 55 27.75 -4.48 1.90
N HIS A 56 26.75 -3.96 1.20
CA HIS A 56 25.35 -4.30 1.44
C HIS A 56 25.08 -5.80 1.26
N ILE A 57 25.65 -6.42 0.22
CA ILE A 57 25.50 -7.86 -0.01
C ILE A 57 26.19 -8.69 1.09
N ASP A 58 27.37 -8.28 1.55
CA ASP A 58 28.07 -8.95 2.65
C ASP A 58 27.28 -8.86 3.96
N ILE A 59 26.64 -7.72 4.23
CA ILE A 59 25.75 -7.55 5.37
C ILE A 59 24.55 -8.49 5.26
N ALA A 60 23.86 -8.51 4.12
CA ALA A 60 22.73 -9.41 3.90
C ALA A 60 23.14 -10.87 4.13
N ARG A 61 24.26 -11.29 3.53
CA ARG A 61 24.82 -12.65 3.65
C ARG A 61 25.19 -13.02 5.10
N LYS A 62 25.64 -12.07 5.92
CA LYS A 62 25.99 -12.29 7.34
C LYS A 62 24.81 -12.20 8.30
N SER A 63 23.69 -11.59 7.89
CA SER A 63 22.53 -11.36 8.76
C SER A 63 21.73 -12.65 8.98
N PRO A 64 21.49 -13.13 10.22
CA PRO A 64 20.75 -14.39 10.47
C PRO A 64 19.43 -14.53 9.71
N LEU A 65 18.70 -13.43 9.54
CA LEU A 65 17.44 -13.38 8.79
C LEU A 65 17.49 -12.31 7.70
N ILE A 66 17.00 -12.67 6.50
CA ILE A 66 16.86 -11.76 5.36
C ILE A 66 15.38 -11.72 4.97
N LEU A 67 14.74 -10.58 5.15
CA LEU A 67 13.36 -10.33 4.78
C LEU A 67 13.30 -9.46 3.52
N VAL A 68 12.25 -9.61 2.73
CA VAL A 68 11.93 -8.74 1.60
C VAL A 68 10.55 -8.18 1.84
N GLY A 69 10.49 -6.91 2.22
CA GLY A 69 9.25 -6.20 2.50
C GLY A 69 8.46 -5.96 1.22
N GLY A 70 7.16 -6.22 1.28
CA GLY A 70 6.27 -6.03 0.15
C GLY A 70 6.15 -4.58 -0.31
N THR A 71 6.17 -4.43 -1.63
CA THR A 71 5.12 -3.76 -2.41
C THR A 71 4.91 -4.65 -3.65
N ASN A 72 4.52 -4.11 -4.81
CA ASN A 72 4.50 -4.85 -6.09
C ASN A 72 5.93 -5.20 -6.59
N LEU A 73 6.73 -6.00 -5.90
CA LEU A 73 8.14 -6.22 -6.29
C LEU A 73 8.36 -7.24 -7.42
N LEU A 74 7.40 -8.13 -7.65
CA LEU A 74 7.58 -9.28 -8.56
C LEU A 74 6.95 -9.03 -9.93
N HIS A 75 7.54 -9.66 -10.96
CA HIS A 75 7.08 -9.59 -12.34
C HIS A 75 7.45 -10.88 -13.08
N TRP A 76 6.76 -11.22 -14.16
CA TRP A 76 7.07 -12.42 -14.96
C TRP A 76 8.35 -12.27 -15.81
N ARG A 77 8.78 -11.02 -15.97
CA ARG A 77 9.97 -10.56 -16.70
C ARG A 77 10.84 -9.68 -15.80
N MET A 78 11.50 -10.29 -14.82
CA MET A 78 12.30 -9.54 -13.82
C MET A 78 13.64 -9.02 -14.37
N LYS A 79 14.04 -9.41 -15.58
CA LYS A 79 15.25 -8.87 -16.22
C LYS A 79 15.01 -7.46 -16.73
N GLU A 80 13.83 -7.23 -17.29
CA GLU A 80 13.37 -5.96 -17.87
C GLU A 80 12.73 -5.07 -16.79
N TYR A 81 11.87 -5.63 -15.93
CA TYR A 81 11.15 -4.88 -14.91
C TYR A 81 11.77 -5.11 -13.53
N ARG A 82 12.71 -4.24 -13.16
CA ARG A 82 13.52 -4.38 -11.93
C ARG A 82 13.01 -3.51 -10.79
N GLN A 83 11.93 -3.94 -10.14
CA GLN A 83 11.50 -3.32 -8.87
C GLN A 83 12.30 -3.82 -7.66
N TRP A 84 12.92 -4.98 -7.80
CA TRP A 84 13.94 -5.48 -6.88
C TRP A 84 15.29 -5.56 -7.62
N ALA A 85 16.05 -4.47 -7.54
CA ALA A 85 17.29 -4.22 -8.25
C ALA A 85 18.47 -4.98 -7.60
N ILE A 86 18.58 -6.26 -7.92
CA ILE A 86 19.71 -7.10 -7.54
C ILE A 86 20.21 -7.93 -8.72
N LEU A 87 21.53 -7.99 -8.89
CA LEU A 87 22.16 -8.77 -9.96
C LEU A 87 22.04 -10.27 -9.68
N LEU A 88 22.09 -11.11 -10.72
CA LEU A 88 22.01 -12.57 -10.55
C LEU A 88 23.13 -13.12 -9.66
N LYS A 89 24.36 -12.61 -9.80
CA LYS A 89 25.48 -12.96 -8.90
C LYS A 89 25.18 -12.63 -7.44
N GLN A 90 24.51 -11.51 -7.19
CA GLN A 90 24.12 -11.07 -5.83
C GLN A 90 22.98 -11.92 -5.29
N LYS A 91 22.00 -12.29 -6.13
CA LYS A 91 20.93 -13.24 -5.79
C LYS A 91 21.48 -14.54 -5.21
N ILE A 92 22.48 -15.12 -5.89
CA ILE A 92 23.15 -16.36 -5.46
C ILE A 92 23.90 -16.18 -4.12
N GLN A 93 24.46 -15.00 -3.85
CA GLN A 93 25.13 -14.71 -2.56
C GLN A 93 24.12 -14.54 -1.42
N ILE A 94 22.94 -13.98 -1.71
CA ILE A 94 21.87 -13.77 -0.74
C ILE A 94 21.16 -15.09 -0.40
N ASN A 95 20.70 -15.86 -1.40
CA ASN A 95 20.13 -17.23 -1.40
C ASN A 95 19.15 -17.70 -0.31
N ARG A 96 18.77 -16.86 0.65
CA ARG A 96 17.87 -17.22 1.76
C ARG A 96 16.91 -16.10 2.13
N ALA A 97 16.60 -15.24 1.17
CA ALA A 97 15.63 -14.17 1.34
C ALA A 97 14.22 -14.75 1.55
N VAL A 98 13.45 -14.16 2.45
CA VAL A 98 12.07 -14.55 2.75
C VAL A 98 11.14 -13.39 2.41
N LEU A 99 10.19 -13.63 1.51
CA LEU A 99 9.18 -12.64 1.17
C LEU A 99 8.25 -12.36 2.35
N PHE A 100 7.92 -11.09 2.52
CA PHE A 100 7.00 -10.59 3.54
C PHE A 100 5.97 -9.66 2.90
N GLY A 101 4.78 -10.19 2.59
CA GLY A 101 3.66 -9.42 2.05
C GLY A 101 3.87 -8.94 0.62
N VAL A 102 4.74 -9.62 -0.14
CA VAL A 102 5.15 -9.21 -1.49
C VAL A 102 4.07 -9.54 -2.51
N GLY A 103 3.93 -8.71 -3.53
CA GLY A 103 2.98 -8.94 -4.62
C GLY A 103 3.57 -8.86 -6.02
N TRP A 104 2.79 -9.33 -6.98
CA TRP A 104 3.04 -9.22 -8.41
C TRP A 104 2.55 -7.87 -8.95
N ARG A 105 3.32 -7.26 -9.85
CA ARG A 105 3.03 -5.90 -10.34
C ARG A 105 1.85 -5.81 -11.29
N LYS A 106 1.83 -6.66 -12.32
CA LYS A 106 0.83 -6.65 -13.38
C LYS A 106 0.32 -8.06 -13.59
N TYR A 107 -0.99 -8.22 -13.58
CA TYR A 107 -1.55 -9.55 -13.76
C TYR A 107 -1.79 -9.77 -15.24
N GLU A 108 -1.19 -10.82 -15.73
CA GLU A 108 -1.24 -11.25 -17.11
C GLU A 108 -1.33 -12.77 -17.07
N GLU A 109 -1.92 -13.40 -18.07
CA GLU A 109 -2.04 -14.86 -18.12
C GLU A 109 -0.69 -15.54 -18.47
N LEU A 110 0.42 -14.81 -18.30
CA LEU A 110 1.76 -15.25 -18.65
C LEU A 110 2.47 -15.84 -17.43
N SER A 111 3.00 -17.04 -17.61
CA SER A 111 3.90 -17.66 -16.64
C SER A 111 5.24 -16.91 -16.52
N PRO A 112 5.92 -16.96 -15.37
CA PRO A 112 7.25 -16.38 -15.21
C PRO A 112 8.22 -16.93 -16.26
N ASP A 113 9.04 -16.06 -16.85
CA ASP A 113 10.04 -16.45 -17.84
C ASP A 113 11.21 -17.24 -17.21
N PHE A 114 12.04 -17.84 -18.06
CA PHE A 114 13.16 -18.66 -17.61
C PHE A 114 14.11 -17.89 -16.67
N TYR A 115 14.43 -16.63 -17.00
CA TYR A 115 15.29 -15.79 -16.18
C TYR A 115 14.70 -15.52 -14.79
N THR A 116 13.40 -15.23 -14.73
CA THR A 116 12.65 -14.97 -13.50
C THR A 116 12.61 -16.23 -12.63
N LYS A 117 12.33 -17.39 -13.22
CA LYS A 117 12.37 -18.67 -12.50
C LYS A 117 13.72 -18.93 -11.85
N ILE A 118 14.82 -18.78 -12.61
CA ILE A 118 16.17 -18.96 -12.08
C ILE A 118 16.48 -17.91 -11.01
N SER A 119 16.15 -16.64 -11.27
CA SER A 119 16.41 -15.55 -10.35
C SER A 119 15.73 -15.75 -9.00
N LEU A 120 14.46 -16.16 -9.00
CA LEU A 120 13.69 -16.39 -7.77
C LEU A 120 14.24 -17.60 -7.02
N LYS A 121 14.51 -18.72 -7.71
CA LYS A 121 15.13 -19.90 -7.09
C LYS A 121 16.51 -19.62 -6.51
N ALA A 122 17.26 -18.69 -7.10
CA ALA A 122 18.60 -18.35 -6.66
C ALA A 122 18.61 -17.49 -5.38
N VAL A 123 17.58 -16.66 -5.16
CA VAL A 123 17.56 -15.68 -4.06
C VAL A 123 16.67 -16.09 -2.89
N LEU A 124 15.57 -16.80 -3.15
CA LEU A 124 14.57 -17.13 -2.16
C LEU A 124 14.93 -18.38 -1.36
N SER A 125 14.64 -18.34 -0.06
CA SER A 125 14.81 -19.48 0.83
C SER A 125 13.95 -20.67 0.41
N ASN A 126 14.53 -21.87 0.37
CA ASN A 126 13.78 -23.12 0.17
C ASN A 126 13.31 -23.77 1.50
N ARG A 127 13.60 -23.14 2.65
CA ARG A 127 13.31 -23.70 3.99
C ARG A 127 12.16 -22.99 4.71
N LEU A 128 11.98 -21.71 4.43
CA LEU A 128 11.05 -20.83 5.15
C LEU A 128 9.85 -20.49 4.26
N PHE A 129 8.65 -20.42 4.82
CA PHE A 129 7.47 -19.98 4.10
C PHE A 129 7.60 -18.51 3.68
N HIS A 130 7.22 -18.24 2.44
CA HIS A 130 7.11 -16.91 1.87
C HIS A 130 5.70 -16.35 2.04
N SER A 131 5.60 -15.14 2.56
CA SER A 131 4.35 -14.40 2.67
C SER A 131 4.15 -13.58 1.40
N VAL A 132 3.03 -13.82 0.73
CA VAL A 132 2.53 -13.00 -0.38
C VAL A 132 1.18 -12.41 -0.02
N ARG A 133 0.78 -11.37 -0.72
CA ARG A 133 -0.42 -10.60 -0.37
C ARG A 133 -1.71 -11.01 -1.10
N ASP A 134 -1.60 -11.86 -2.12
CA ASP A 134 -2.70 -12.27 -2.98
C ASP A 134 -2.45 -13.65 -3.62
N ASN A 135 -3.52 -14.32 -4.05
CA ASN A 135 -3.45 -15.67 -4.62
C ASN A 135 -2.84 -15.70 -6.03
N TYR A 136 -2.95 -14.62 -6.80
CA TYR A 136 -2.28 -14.52 -8.09
C TYR A 136 -0.76 -14.60 -7.92
N THR A 137 -0.18 -13.83 -7.01
CA THR A 137 1.25 -13.86 -6.68
C THR A 137 1.68 -15.24 -6.18
N ARG A 138 0.85 -15.88 -5.34
CA ARG A 138 1.09 -17.26 -4.87
C ARG A 138 1.20 -18.22 -6.05
N THR A 139 0.25 -18.17 -6.97
CA THR A 139 0.19 -19.04 -8.15
C THR A 139 1.40 -18.82 -9.05
N GLN A 140 1.79 -17.57 -9.30
CA GLN A 140 2.95 -17.24 -10.13
C GLN A 140 4.28 -17.73 -9.51
N LEU A 141 4.44 -17.63 -8.19
CA LEU A 141 5.61 -18.20 -7.52
C LEU A 141 5.63 -19.73 -7.58
N GLN A 142 4.47 -20.39 -7.45
CA GLN A 142 4.35 -21.84 -7.62
C GLN A 142 4.70 -22.27 -9.06
N ASN A 143 4.26 -21.52 -10.07
CA ASN A 143 4.64 -21.71 -11.47
C ASN A 143 6.15 -21.47 -11.71
N ALA A 144 6.79 -20.66 -10.87
CA ALA A 144 8.24 -20.50 -10.85
C ALA A 144 8.97 -21.64 -10.11
N GLY A 145 8.25 -22.58 -9.51
CA GLY A 145 8.80 -23.71 -8.75
C GLY A 145 9.06 -23.42 -7.27
N ILE A 146 8.55 -22.30 -6.74
CA ILE A 146 8.62 -21.94 -5.32
C ILE A 146 7.32 -22.38 -4.66
N LYS A 147 7.36 -23.51 -3.93
CA LYS A 147 6.14 -24.17 -3.41
C LYS A 147 5.77 -23.74 -1.98
N ASN A 148 6.76 -23.29 -1.21
CA ASN A 148 6.67 -22.82 0.17
C ASN A 148 6.10 -21.39 0.25
N VAL A 149 4.93 -21.16 -0.35
CA VAL A 149 4.32 -19.83 -0.46
C VAL A 149 2.92 -19.84 0.15
N ILE A 150 2.66 -18.84 1.00
CA ILE A 150 1.42 -18.65 1.73
C ILE A 150 0.85 -17.26 1.38
N ASN A 151 -0.42 -17.20 0.97
CA ASN A 151 -1.13 -15.92 0.89
C ASN A 151 -1.53 -15.49 2.30
N THR A 152 -0.91 -14.43 2.80
CA THR A 152 -1.16 -13.86 4.12
C THR A 152 -1.91 -12.53 4.04
N GLY A 153 -2.29 -12.08 2.84
CA GLY A 153 -2.73 -10.70 2.62
C GLY A 153 -1.60 -9.68 2.82
N CYS A 154 -1.91 -8.41 2.53
CA CYS A 154 -0.97 -7.32 2.73
C CYS A 154 -0.78 -7.01 4.23
N PRO A 155 0.46 -6.82 4.74
CA PRO A 155 0.72 -6.48 6.14
C PRO A 155 0.00 -5.21 6.61
N THR A 156 -0.32 -4.30 5.69
CA THR A 156 -1.12 -3.10 6.00
C THR A 156 -2.54 -3.43 6.48
N MET A 157 -3.08 -4.61 6.15
CA MET A 157 -4.43 -5.03 6.52
C MET A 157 -4.49 -5.88 7.79
N TRP A 158 -3.36 -6.42 8.25
CA TRP A 158 -3.36 -7.35 9.39
C TRP A 158 -4.01 -6.80 10.66
N PRO A 159 -3.94 -5.49 10.98
CA PRO A 159 -4.66 -4.93 12.14
C PRO A 159 -6.18 -4.85 11.97
N ILE A 160 -6.72 -5.03 10.76
CA ILE A 160 -8.18 -4.98 10.52
C ILE A 160 -8.92 -6.04 11.34
N LYS A 161 -8.27 -7.17 11.65
CA LYS A 161 -8.86 -8.24 12.49
C LYS A 161 -9.35 -7.73 13.87
N ASP A 162 -8.76 -6.63 14.36
CA ASP A 162 -9.05 -6.05 15.66
C ASP A 162 -10.12 -4.96 15.59
N ILE A 163 -10.58 -4.59 14.37
CA ILE A 163 -11.60 -3.57 14.14
C ILE A 163 -12.95 -4.23 13.98
N LYS A 164 -13.91 -3.82 14.80
CA LYS A 164 -15.30 -4.26 14.69
C LYS A 164 -16.05 -3.37 13.70
N SER A 165 -16.99 -3.95 12.97
CA SER A 165 -17.74 -3.22 11.93
C SER A 165 -18.51 -2.01 12.46
N HIS A 166 -18.99 -2.03 13.71
CA HIS A 166 -19.69 -0.91 14.34
C HIS A 166 -18.76 0.24 14.76
N GLU A 167 -17.43 0.03 14.76
CA GLU A 167 -16.48 1.11 15.02
C GLU A 167 -16.26 2.00 13.80
N ILE A 168 -16.66 1.53 12.61
CA ILE A 168 -16.63 2.31 11.38
C ILE A 168 -18.02 2.94 11.17
N PRO A 169 -18.10 4.27 10.92
CA PRO A 169 -19.38 4.93 10.63
C PRO A 169 -20.11 4.27 9.46
N GLN A 170 -21.41 4.03 9.63
CA GLN A 170 -22.27 3.49 8.58
C GLN A 170 -22.89 4.59 7.73
N GLU A 171 -23.10 5.75 8.33
CA GLU A 171 -23.66 6.93 7.67
C GLU A 171 -22.57 7.79 7.05
N LYS A 172 -22.98 8.61 6.09
CA LYS A 172 -22.12 9.55 5.36
C LYS A 172 -21.53 10.62 6.27
N ALA A 173 -20.26 10.94 6.08
CA ALA A 173 -19.64 12.08 6.76
C ALA A 173 -19.95 13.42 6.06
N GLY A 174 -19.69 14.53 6.76
CA GLY A 174 -19.87 15.87 6.18
C GLY A 174 -18.88 16.20 5.04
N ASN A 175 -17.73 15.54 4.99
CA ASN A 175 -16.64 15.79 4.05
C ASN A 175 -16.15 14.49 3.40
N VAL A 176 -15.29 14.61 2.38
CA VAL A 176 -14.64 13.44 1.76
C VAL A 176 -13.15 13.69 1.53
N LEU A 177 -12.35 12.64 1.73
CA LEU A 177 -10.96 12.57 1.28
C LEU A 177 -10.90 11.73 0.01
N ILE A 178 -10.42 12.35 -1.07
CA ILE A 178 -10.19 11.71 -2.35
C ILE A 178 -8.70 11.57 -2.60
N MET A 179 -8.31 10.43 -3.16
CA MET A 179 -6.95 10.21 -3.63
C MET A 179 -7.01 9.73 -5.07
N PHE A 180 -6.39 10.49 -5.97
CA PHE A 180 -6.22 10.14 -7.37
C PHE A 180 -4.87 9.47 -7.61
N THR A 181 -4.67 8.98 -8.82
CA THR A 181 -3.36 8.44 -9.20
C THR A 181 -2.93 8.86 -10.60
N ASP A 182 -1.64 9.13 -10.74
CA ASP A 182 -0.97 9.50 -11.98
C ASP A 182 -0.63 8.32 -12.91
N TYR A 183 -0.53 7.08 -12.41
CA TYR A 183 -0.11 5.93 -13.22
C TYR A 183 -1.25 5.20 -13.96
N SER A 184 -2.50 5.56 -13.67
CA SER A 184 -3.69 4.99 -14.28
C SER A 184 -4.77 6.07 -14.35
N LYS A 185 -4.52 7.12 -15.12
CA LYS A 185 -5.43 8.28 -15.26
C LYS A 185 -6.66 7.91 -16.08
N GLU A 186 -7.83 8.37 -15.66
CA GLU A 186 -9.08 8.30 -16.44
C GLU A 186 -9.79 9.66 -16.32
N PRO A 187 -9.32 10.71 -17.03
CA PRO A 187 -9.72 12.09 -16.76
C PRO A 187 -11.23 12.33 -16.75
N ASP A 188 -11.98 11.68 -17.66
CA ASP A 188 -13.43 11.83 -17.73
C ASP A 188 -14.14 11.21 -16.52
N LEU A 189 -13.69 10.04 -16.06
CA LEU A 189 -14.28 9.38 -14.88
C LEU A 189 -13.84 10.07 -13.59
N ASP A 190 -12.59 10.51 -13.52
CA ASP A 190 -12.04 11.22 -12.35
C ASP A 190 -12.68 12.61 -12.18
N LYS A 191 -12.99 13.30 -13.29
CA LYS A 191 -13.80 14.51 -13.29
C LYS A 191 -15.21 14.24 -12.75
N LYS A 192 -15.90 13.22 -13.28
CA LYS A 192 -17.24 12.84 -12.81
C LYS A 192 -17.26 12.45 -11.33
N LEU A 193 -16.20 11.81 -10.83
CA LEU A 193 -16.05 11.52 -9.40
C LEU A 193 -15.96 12.82 -8.58
N LEU A 194 -15.17 13.79 -9.04
CA LEU A 194 -15.04 15.08 -8.37
C LEU A 194 -16.37 15.85 -8.36
N GLU A 195 -17.09 15.89 -9.48
CA GLU A 195 -18.41 16.50 -9.61
C GLU A 195 -19.44 15.82 -8.69
N LEU A 196 -19.46 14.48 -8.65
CA LEU A 196 -20.30 13.73 -7.73
C LEU A 196 -19.97 14.12 -6.28
N ALA A 197 -18.69 14.12 -5.91
CA ALA A 197 -18.28 14.48 -4.56
C ALA A 197 -18.68 15.92 -4.18
N LEU A 198 -18.58 16.89 -5.10
CA LEU A 198 -19.00 18.27 -4.86
C LEU A 198 -20.51 18.39 -4.62
N SER A 199 -21.30 17.59 -5.34
CA SER A 199 -22.75 17.58 -5.17
C SER A 199 -23.20 16.96 -3.84
N LYS A 200 -22.32 16.20 -3.17
CA LYS A 200 -22.65 15.39 -2.00
C LYS A 200 -21.97 15.87 -0.71
N TYR A 201 -20.76 16.41 -0.76
CA TYR A 201 -19.97 16.72 0.44
C TYR A 201 -19.76 18.23 0.61
N LYS A 202 -19.60 18.68 1.87
CA LYS A 202 -19.38 20.10 2.17
C LYS A 202 -17.99 20.58 1.71
N LYS A 203 -16.97 19.75 1.94
CA LYS A 203 -15.59 19.98 1.52
C LYS A 203 -14.98 18.69 0.96
N ILE A 204 -14.10 18.86 -0.01
CA ILE A 204 -13.30 17.80 -0.61
C ILE A 204 -11.84 18.02 -0.22
N PHE A 205 -11.27 17.04 0.45
CA PHE A 205 -9.84 16.95 0.72
C PHE A 205 -9.21 16.07 -0.36
N ILE A 206 -8.04 16.45 -0.86
CA ILE A 206 -7.28 15.63 -1.80
C ILE A 206 -5.87 15.46 -1.27
N TRP A 207 -5.38 14.23 -1.18
CA TRP A 207 -3.99 13.96 -0.81
C TRP A 207 -3.23 13.27 -1.95
N PRO A 208 -2.20 13.92 -2.53
CA PRO A 208 -1.33 13.33 -3.53
C PRO A 208 -0.35 12.35 -2.89
N GLN A 209 -0.37 11.07 -3.30
CA GLN A 209 0.45 10.02 -2.69
C GLN A 209 1.68 9.66 -3.53
N GLY A 210 1.57 9.70 -4.85
CA GLY A 210 2.66 9.45 -5.80
C GLY A 210 3.24 10.75 -6.37
N ARG A 211 4.40 10.63 -7.03
CA ARG A 211 5.18 11.77 -7.54
C ARG A 211 4.39 12.68 -8.48
N GLY A 212 3.60 12.11 -9.39
CA GLY A 212 2.83 12.88 -10.37
C GLY A 212 1.38 13.14 -9.97
N ASP A 213 0.96 12.77 -8.76
CA ASP A 213 -0.44 12.91 -8.35
C ASP A 213 -0.86 14.38 -8.28
N LEU A 214 0.00 15.24 -7.72
CA LEU A 214 -0.31 16.67 -7.58
C LEU A 214 -0.50 17.33 -8.96
N ASP A 215 0.41 17.07 -9.90
CA ASP A 215 0.29 17.58 -11.27
C ASP A 215 -1.00 17.10 -11.93
N TYR A 216 -1.36 15.83 -11.72
CA TYR A 216 -2.59 15.28 -12.25
C TYR A 216 -3.83 15.95 -11.63
N ILE A 217 -3.86 16.14 -10.31
CA ILE A 217 -4.93 16.83 -9.60
C ILE A 217 -5.08 18.27 -10.13
N CYS A 218 -3.97 19.00 -10.30
CA CYS A 218 -3.97 20.34 -10.88
C CYS A 218 -4.55 20.37 -12.30
N SER A 219 -4.27 19.34 -13.11
CA SER A 219 -4.84 19.20 -14.46
C SER A 219 -6.36 18.98 -14.42
N LEU A 220 -6.86 18.17 -13.48
CA LEU A 220 -8.30 17.93 -13.30
C LEU A 220 -9.02 19.20 -12.85
N LEU A 221 -8.46 19.90 -11.85
CA LEU A 221 -9.06 21.12 -11.30
C LEU A 221 -9.18 22.22 -12.34
N SER A 222 -8.13 22.41 -13.15
CA SER A 222 -8.12 23.36 -14.27
C SER A 222 -9.28 23.13 -15.25
N VAL A 223 -9.57 21.87 -15.59
CA VAL A 223 -10.66 21.52 -16.53
C VAL A 223 -12.05 21.70 -15.91
N THR A 224 -12.16 21.59 -14.60
CA THR A 224 -13.43 21.81 -13.87
C THR A 224 -13.69 23.27 -13.50
N GLY A 225 -12.70 24.16 -13.64
CA GLY A 225 -12.79 25.55 -13.19
C GLY A 225 -12.85 25.71 -11.66
N LEU A 226 -12.45 24.68 -10.91
CA LEU A 226 -12.47 24.69 -9.45
C LEU A 226 -11.18 25.27 -8.90
N SER A 227 -11.32 26.22 -7.98
CA SER A 227 -10.20 26.71 -7.19
C SER A 227 -9.98 25.83 -5.96
N ALA A 228 -8.72 25.55 -5.66
CA ALA A 228 -8.31 24.79 -4.49
C ALA A 228 -7.24 25.54 -3.70
N ILE A 229 -7.14 25.24 -2.41
CA ILE A 229 -6.06 25.72 -1.53
C ILE A 229 -5.15 24.56 -1.16
N LEU A 230 -3.83 24.77 -1.21
CA LEU A 230 -2.83 23.81 -0.72
C LEU A 230 -2.54 24.06 0.76
N LEU A 231 -2.68 23.02 1.59
CA LEU A 231 -2.37 23.06 3.02
C LEU A 231 -1.05 22.38 3.30
N ASN A 232 -0.16 23.13 3.94
CA ASN A 232 1.08 22.58 4.47
C ASN A 232 0.85 21.89 5.83
N ASN A 233 1.84 21.11 6.29
CA ASN A 233 1.76 20.36 7.55
C ASN A 233 1.45 21.24 8.76
N ASN A 234 2.03 22.44 8.82
CA ASN A 234 1.83 23.35 9.95
C ASN A 234 0.38 23.80 10.06
N ALA A 235 -0.30 24.02 8.92
CA ALA A 235 -1.69 24.43 8.87
C ALA A 235 -2.67 23.30 9.24
N ILE A 236 -2.29 22.04 9.06
CA ILE A 236 -3.18 20.88 9.32
C ILE A 236 -3.55 20.77 10.81
N ASN A 237 -2.68 21.22 11.71
CA ASN A 237 -2.97 21.22 13.15
C ASN A 237 -4.16 22.13 13.51
N ASN A 238 -4.44 23.14 12.69
CA ASN A 238 -5.56 24.07 12.85
C ASN A 238 -6.66 23.86 11.80
N ILE A 239 -6.72 22.68 11.17
CA ILE A 239 -7.55 22.45 9.99
C ILE A 239 -9.04 22.72 10.24
N THR A 240 -9.55 22.48 11.45
CA THR A 240 -10.96 22.73 11.79
C THR A 240 -11.35 24.20 11.63
N ASN A 241 -10.51 25.12 12.12
CA ASN A 241 -10.73 26.57 11.98
C ASN A 241 -10.53 27.00 10.52
N LEU A 242 -9.54 26.41 9.86
CA LEU A 242 -9.30 26.74 8.45
C LEU A 242 -10.47 26.33 7.55
N ILE A 243 -11.11 25.21 7.84
CA ILE A 243 -12.29 24.73 7.12
C ILE A 243 -13.49 25.68 7.32
N SER A 244 -13.70 26.22 8.52
CA SER A 244 -14.80 27.16 8.78
C SER A 244 -14.60 28.50 8.07
N ASP A 245 -13.35 28.96 7.97
CA ASP A 245 -13.04 30.29 7.48
C ASP A 245 -12.84 30.34 5.96
N THR A 246 -12.59 29.19 5.33
CA THR A 246 -12.28 29.13 3.91
C THR A 246 -13.51 28.93 3.01
N ASN A 247 -13.60 29.75 1.97
CA ASN A 247 -14.61 29.60 0.91
C ASN A 247 -14.23 28.52 -0.14
N PHE A 248 -13.02 27.93 -0.08
CA PHE A 248 -12.63 26.88 -1.02
C PHE A 248 -13.39 25.58 -0.76
N SER A 249 -14.01 25.02 -1.80
CA SER A 249 -14.69 23.72 -1.72
C SER A 249 -13.69 22.55 -1.79
N VAL A 250 -12.51 22.78 -2.37
CA VAL A 250 -11.44 21.79 -2.53
C VAL A 250 -10.20 22.23 -1.76
N ILE A 251 -9.65 21.31 -0.98
CA ILE A 251 -8.49 21.49 -0.12
C ILE A 251 -7.48 20.40 -0.45
N ILE A 252 -6.30 20.77 -0.91
CA ILE A 252 -5.23 19.82 -1.21
C ILE A 252 -4.30 19.74 0.00
N LEU A 253 -4.07 18.54 0.52
CA LEU A 253 -3.05 18.28 1.52
C LEU A 253 -1.70 18.18 0.84
N GLU A 254 -0.64 18.68 1.47
CA GLU A 254 0.72 18.53 0.92
C GLU A 254 1.12 17.05 0.73
N HIS A 255 2.05 16.82 -0.20
CA HIS A 255 2.63 15.51 -0.48
C HIS A 255 3.60 15.09 0.66
N SER A 256 3.03 14.75 1.81
CA SER A 256 3.74 14.28 3.00
C SER A 256 2.93 13.21 3.72
N ILE A 257 3.64 12.23 4.28
CA ILE A 257 3.01 11.22 5.13
C ILE A 257 2.48 11.84 6.42
N ASP A 258 3.13 12.89 6.92
CA ASP A 258 2.73 13.58 8.14
C ASP A 258 1.44 14.37 7.93
N ALA A 259 1.26 14.97 6.75
CA ALA A 259 0.00 15.63 6.39
C ALA A 259 -1.19 14.68 6.49
N PHE A 260 -1.04 13.48 5.91
CA PHE A 260 -2.09 12.48 5.95
C PHE A 260 -2.31 11.92 7.36
N LYS A 261 -1.25 11.67 8.12
CA LYS A 261 -1.35 11.21 9.52
C LYS A 261 -2.06 12.24 10.40
N ASN A 262 -1.67 13.50 10.30
CA ASN A 262 -2.28 14.60 11.05
C ASN A 262 -3.75 14.79 10.64
N PHE A 263 -4.07 14.67 9.35
CA PHE A 263 -5.44 14.70 8.88
C PHE A 263 -6.30 13.56 9.43
N LEU A 264 -5.77 12.33 9.46
CA LEU A 264 -6.47 11.15 9.97
C LEU A 264 -6.86 11.28 11.44
N ILE A 265 -6.00 11.88 12.27
CA ILE A 265 -6.24 12.07 13.72
C ILE A 265 -6.96 13.38 14.06
N SER A 266 -7.20 14.23 13.06
CA SER A 266 -7.94 15.48 13.26
C SER A 266 -9.41 15.22 13.62
N GLN A 267 -10.10 16.26 14.11
CA GLN A 267 -11.53 16.20 14.41
C GLN A 267 -12.42 16.22 13.16
N VAL A 268 -11.83 16.32 11.96
CA VAL A 268 -12.59 16.33 10.71
C VAL A 268 -13.24 14.97 10.49
N GLN A 269 -14.56 14.98 10.36
CA GLN A 269 -15.33 13.82 9.94
C GLN A 269 -15.35 13.77 8.42
N PHE A 270 -14.88 12.66 7.85
CA PHE A 270 -14.81 12.48 6.41
C PHE A 270 -14.98 11.00 6.02
N ASP A 271 -15.51 10.79 4.82
CA ASP A 271 -15.46 9.51 4.12
C ASP A 271 -14.20 9.47 3.25
N TYR A 272 -13.69 8.28 2.94
CA TYR A 272 -12.65 8.11 1.93
C TYR A 272 -13.24 7.53 0.65
N ILE A 273 -12.94 8.13 -0.51
CA ILE A 273 -13.25 7.58 -1.83
C ILE A 273 -12.06 7.80 -2.76
N GLY A 274 -11.35 6.76 -3.20
CA GLY A 274 -10.15 6.99 -4.01
C GLY A 274 -9.48 5.75 -4.59
N THR A 275 -8.53 5.96 -5.50
CA THR A 275 -7.82 4.92 -6.25
C THR A 275 -6.58 4.39 -5.54
N ARG A 276 -6.17 5.03 -4.44
CA ARG A 276 -4.98 4.68 -3.65
C ARG A 276 -5.32 3.67 -2.54
N LEU A 277 -5.23 2.37 -2.86
CA LEU A 277 -5.55 1.25 -1.97
C LEU A 277 -5.03 1.40 -0.52
N HIS A 278 -3.73 1.64 -0.32
CA HIS A 278 -3.14 1.69 1.03
C HIS A 278 -3.54 2.94 1.81
N GLY A 279 -3.82 4.06 1.12
CA GLY A 279 -4.45 5.22 1.74
C GLY A 279 -5.84 4.87 2.29
N GLY A 280 -6.67 4.18 1.49
CA GLY A 280 -7.98 3.70 1.93
C GLY A 280 -7.92 2.70 3.08
N ILE A 281 -6.97 1.75 3.05
CA ILE A 281 -6.74 0.83 4.18
C ILE A 281 -6.37 1.61 5.45
N LYS A 282 -5.51 2.63 5.35
CA LYS A 282 -5.14 3.46 6.51
C LYS A 282 -6.35 4.25 7.04
N CYS A 283 -7.21 4.77 6.17
CA CYS A 283 -8.48 5.40 6.57
C CYS A 283 -9.39 4.42 7.34
N LEU A 284 -9.55 3.18 6.86
CA LEU A 284 -10.29 2.13 7.55
C LEU A 284 -9.70 1.80 8.92
N LEU A 285 -8.37 1.69 9.01
CA LEU A 285 -7.68 1.47 10.28
C LEU A 285 -7.89 2.62 11.28
N SER A 286 -8.07 3.84 10.77
CA SER A 286 -8.46 5.03 11.56
C SER A 286 -9.97 5.17 11.73
N LYS A 287 -10.74 4.09 11.52
CA LYS A 287 -12.19 4.02 11.71
C LYS A 287 -12.96 5.02 10.84
N LYS A 288 -12.45 5.35 9.65
CA LYS A 288 -13.13 6.18 8.66
C LYS A 288 -13.85 5.29 7.65
N ARG A 289 -15.10 5.64 7.34
CA ARG A 289 -15.89 4.98 6.31
C ARG A 289 -15.18 5.16 4.96
N SER A 290 -14.89 4.07 4.26
CA SER A 290 -13.99 4.09 3.10
C SER A 290 -14.49 3.23 1.95
N LEU A 291 -14.39 3.74 0.73
CA LEU A 291 -14.68 3.05 -0.53
C LEU A 291 -13.48 3.15 -1.46
N ILE A 292 -12.88 2.02 -1.84
CA ILE A 292 -11.67 2.00 -2.67
C ILE A 292 -12.05 1.77 -4.13
N ILE A 293 -11.62 2.66 -5.01
CA ILE A 293 -11.81 2.52 -6.45
C ILE A 293 -10.77 1.54 -6.99
N ALA A 294 -11.23 0.39 -7.48
CA ALA A 294 -10.39 -0.70 -7.91
C ALA A 294 -9.89 -0.51 -9.35
N ILE A 295 -8.76 0.18 -9.49
CA ILE A 295 -8.09 0.47 -10.78
C ILE A 295 -7.09 -0.61 -11.22
N ASP A 296 -6.70 -1.49 -10.30
CA ASP A 296 -5.77 -2.59 -10.55
C ASP A 296 -6.34 -3.91 -10.03
N ASN A 297 -5.74 -5.03 -10.46
CA ASN A 297 -6.20 -6.34 -10.04
C ASN A 297 -5.91 -6.62 -8.56
N ARG A 298 -4.95 -5.91 -7.96
CA ARG A 298 -4.65 -6.02 -6.52
C ARG A 298 -5.83 -5.57 -5.68
N ALA A 299 -6.39 -4.40 -5.94
CA ALA A 299 -7.57 -3.90 -5.22
C ALA A 299 -8.76 -4.85 -5.43
N LYS A 300 -8.95 -5.36 -6.65
CA LYS A 300 -10.02 -6.33 -6.95
C LYS A 300 -9.87 -7.66 -6.20
N GLU A 301 -8.68 -8.23 -6.18
CA GLU A 301 -8.42 -9.50 -5.48
C GLU A 301 -8.55 -9.35 -3.96
N ILE A 302 -7.94 -8.31 -3.40
CA ILE A 302 -8.07 -8.02 -1.96
C ILE A 302 -9.54 -7.78 -1.62
N GLY A 303 -10.27 -7.01 -2.42
CA GLY A 303 -11.72 -6.80 -2.29
C GLY A 303 -12.49 -8.12 -2.26
N ARG A 304 -12.24 -9.00 -3.23
CA ARG A 304 -12.89 -10.31 -3.33
C ARG A 304 -12.58 -11.23 -2.15
N GLU A 305 -11.32 -11.30 -1.73
CA GLU A 305 -10.87 -12.20 -0.66
C GLU A 305 -11.28 -11.72 0.73
N THR A 306 -11.25 -10.40 0.96
CA THR A 306 -11.43 -9.84 2.30
C THR A 306 -12.75 -9.11 2.51
N ARG A 307 -13.56 -8.93 1.46
CA ARG A 307 -14.75 -8.05 1.48
C ARG A 307 -14.42 -6.59 1.81
N LEU A 308 -13.18 -6.17 1.51
CA LEU A 308 -12.80 -4.76 1.53
C LEU A 308 -13.75 -3.98 0.60
N PRO A 309 -14.36 -2.87 1.03
CA PRO A 309 -15.27 -2.11 0.17
C PRO A 309 -14.55 -1.56 -1.06
N THR A 310 -14.87 -2.13 -2.22
CA THR A 310 -14.28 -1.74 -3.50
C THR A 310 -15.35 -1.50 -4.56
N VAL A 311 -15.10 -0.58 -5.48
CA VAL A 311 -16.00 -0.25 -6.60
C VAL A 311 -15.21 -0.10 -7.90
N SER A 312 -15.85 -0.38 -9.05
CA SER A 312 -15.30 -0.01 -10.36
C SER A 312 -15.28 1.51 -10.52
N ARG A 313 -14.24 2.06 -11.15
CA ARG A 313 -14.16 3.50 -11.43
C ARG A 313 -15.33 4.04 -12.26
N SER A 314 -15.90 3.19 -13.12
CA SER A 314 -17.03 3.55 -13.99
C SER A 314 -18.39 3.52 -13.28
N ASP A 315 -18.49 2.94 -12.09
CA ASP A 315 -19.78 2.70 -11.41
C ASP A 315 -20.16 3.86 -10.47
N LEU A 316 -20.45 5.01 -11.08
CA LEU A 316 -20.83 6.23 -10.36
C LEU A 316 -22.19 6.11 -9.67
N ASP A 317 -23.09 5.27 -10.20
CA ASP A 317 -24.40 5.02 -9.59
C ASP A 317 -24.24 4.28 -8.25
N TYR A 318 -23.43 3.21 -8.22
CA TYR A 318 -23.09 2.56 -6.95
C TYR A 318 -22.41 3.52 -5.98
N MET A 319 -21.45 4.34 -6.45
CA MET A 319 -20.81 5.35 -5.61
C MET A 319 -21.83 6.33 -5.02
N SER A 320 -22.76 6.85 -5.81
CA SER A 320 -23.80 7.76 -5.32
C SER A 320 -24.70 7.08 -4.29
N LYS A 321 -25.16 5.86 -4.55
CA LYS A 321 -25.99 5.08 -3.61
C LYS A 321 -25.25 4.78 -2.31
N TRP A 322 -23.96 4.43 -2.41
CA TRP A 322 -23.12 4.24 -1.24
C TRP A 322 -23.00 5.55 -0.46
N ILE A 323 -22.71 6.69 -1.10
CA ILE A 323 -22.59 7.98 -0.42
C ILE A 323 -23.89 8.34 0.32
N ASP A 324 -25.04 8.21 -0.33
CA ASP A 324 -26.32 8.67 0.25
C ASP A 324 -26.92 7.69 1.27
N GLY A 325 -26.57 6.40 1.19
CA GLY A 325 -27.12 5.35 2.02
C GLY A 325 -26.21 4.90 3.16
N PRO A 326 -26.77 4.20 4.17
CA PRO A 326 -25.98 3.48 5.15
C PRO A 326 -25.20 2.34 4.49
N SER A 327 -23.95 2.14 4.91
CA SER A 327 -23.13 1.01 4.47
C SER A 327 -22.41 0.38 5.65
N THR A 328 -22.74 -0.87 5.97
CA THR A 328 -21.96 -1.64 6.94
C THR A 328 -20.65 -2.12 6.33
N THR A 329 -19.52 -1.81 6.96
CA THR A 329 -18.21 -2.32 6.55
C THR A 329 -17.86 -3.60 7.31
N ASN A 330 -17.96 -4.75 6.63
CA ASN A 330 -17.64 -6.07 7.19
C ASN A 330 -16.46 -6.70 6.46
N ILE A 331 -15.26 -6.45 6.95
CA ILE A 331 -14.02 -7.00 6.37
C ILE A 331 -13.66 -8.30 7.10
N THR A 332 -13.28 -9.32 6.34
CA THR A 332 -12.78 -10.59 6.86
C THR A 332 -11.33 -10.80 6.45
N LEU A 333 -10.51 -11.25 7.39
CA LEU A 333 -9.13 -11.62 7.13
C LEU A 333 -8.84 -12.96 7.79
N ASP A 334 -8.36 -13.93 7.01
CA ASP A 334 -7.91 -15.20 7.57
C ASP A 334 -6.57 -15.02 8.28
N ILE A 335 -6.57 -15.21 9.59
CA ILE A 335 -5.38 -15.07 10.44
C ILE A 335 -4.50 -16.32 10.45
N ASN A 336 -5.02 -17.47 10.04
CA ASN A 336 -4.27 -18.74 10.11
C ASN A 336 -3.03 -18.73 9.21
N PRO A 337 -3.10 -18.28 7.94
CA PRO A 337 -1.92 -18.09 7.09
C PRO A 337 -0.89 -17.15 7.72
N ILE A 338 -1.35 -16.04 8.33
CA ILE A 338 -0.48 -15.06 9.00
C ILE A 338 0.24 -15.72 10.17
N ASN A 339 -0.48 -16.42 11.04
CA ASN A 339 0.08 -17.09 12.21
C ASN A 339 1.07 -18.21 11.80
N THR A 340 0.74 -18.98 10.76
CA THR A 340 1.62 -20.02 10.21
C THR A 340 2.91 -19.43 9.67
N TRP A 341 2.82 -18.32 8.93
CA TRP A 341 4.00 -17.62 8.44
C TRP A 341 4.81 -17.01 9.59
N LYS A 342 4.17 -16.48 10.63
CA LYS A 342 4.86 -15.92 11.80
C LYS A 342 5.56 -16.98 12.66
N SER A 343 4.94 -18.15 12.85
CA SER A 343 5.43 -19.18 13.79
C SER A 343 6.80 -19.74 13.39
N GLN A 344 7.12 -19.73 12.09
CA GLN A 344 8.43 -20.17 11.60
C GLN A 344 9.59 -19.35 12.17
N PHE A 345 9.33 -18.12 12.63
CA PHE A 345 10.37 -17.22 13.12
C PHE A 345 10.74 -17.43 14.58
N LYS A 346 9.99 -18.28 15.31
CA LYS A 346 10.30 -18.62 16.71
C LYS A 346 11.72 -19.18 16.88
N GLN A 347 12.24 -19.88 15.88
CA GLN A 347 13.61 -20.41 15.89
C GLN A 347 14.72 -19.33 15.89
N PHE A 348 14.36 -18.06 15.66
CA PHE A 348 15.29 -16.92 15.63
C PHE A 348 15.18 -16.03 16.89
N ILE A 349 14.24 -16.36 17.77
CA ILE A 349 13.95 -15.66 19.01
C ILE A 349 14.41 -16.62 20.11
N ASN A 350 15.59 -16.36 20.67
CA ASN A 350 16.14 -17.17 21.76
C ASN A 350 15.23 -17.11 22.99
#